data_AF-A0A0G4F9X4-F1
#
_entry.id   AF-A0A0G4F9X4-F1
#
_cell.length_a   1.000
_cell.length_b   1.000
_cell.length_c   1.000
_cell.angle_alpha   90.00
_cell.angle_beta   90.00
_cell.angle_gamma   90.00
#
_symmetry.space_group_name_H-M   'P 1'
#
loop_
_entity.id
_entity.type
_entity.pdbx_description
1 polymer ?
#
loop_
_entity_poly.entity_id
_entity_poly.type
_entity_poly.pdbx_seq_one_letter_code
_entity_poly.pdbx_strand_id
1 'polypeptide(L)'
;MAPGGALPKRYVIPQEPDVCAICCDLLTSHGGTKCDIARFKCNHYFCWQCLKGEAQAFFQENGSHSRGTMYQGGRMMLLQCPTCRQPVKLVERIQRPSASFTPQPDRFGGPLRDVTVKDADGEATWVASYYAPRALKDGCVDVRDSMTESEARMAIFMLQASSQVTRKSLPEAWSRLRAEWTRATVRINNANMDAHQEHLNRLTGRGNGSGPSFTVGNFVWVAGLPDHELNGLEGTVVAVLPPNTRDNRTDVTGYQVALDIGPTLAARGENLRLINKMTDEELLSFAIASLGGPGLPMAPR
;
A
#
# COMPACT_ATOMS: atom_id res chain seq x y z
N MET A 1 15.84 -4.93 24.88
CA MET A 1 15.53 -4.39 23.54
C MET A 1 15.45 -5.56 22.57
N ALA A 2 14.29 -5.80 21.93
CA ALA A 2 14.12 -6.92 21.01
C ALA A 2 14.96 -6.70 19.73
N PRO A 3 15.66 -7.73 19.22
CA PRO A 3 16.49 -7.62 18.04
C PRO A 3 15.63 -7.35 16.78
N GLY A 4 16.01 -6.30 16.04
CA GLY A 4 16.06 -6.32 14.58
C GLY A 4 14.76 -6.53 13.79
N GLY A 5 13.94 -5.48 13.70
CA GLY A 5 13.24 -5.12 12.46
C GLY A 5 11.98 -5.89 12.05
N ALA A 6 11.71 -7.10 12.55
CA ALA A 6 10.48 -7.82 12.19
C ALA A 6 9.24 -7.21 12.87
N LEU A 7 8.07 -7.27 12.22
CA LEU A 7 6.80 -6.98 12.89
C LEU A 7 6.61 -7.96 14.06
N PRO A 8 6.11 -7.52 15.23
CA PRO A 8 5.94 -8.40 16.37
C PRO A 8 4.96 -9.53 16.06
N LYS A 9 5.30 -10.76 16.46
CA LYS A 9 4.33 -11.89 16.47
C LYS A 9 3.49 -11.93 17.74
N ARG A 10 3.90 -11.16 18.76
CA ARG A 10 3.25 -11.10 20.07
C ARG A 10 3.04 -9.65 20.47
N TYR A 11 1.86 -9.35 20.98
CA TYR A 11 1.50 -8.04 21.52
C TYR A 11 1.02 -8.20 22.95
N VAL A 12 1.34 -7.20 23.77
CA VAL A 12 0.72 -7.00 25.08
C VAL A 12 -0.10 -5.74 24.93
N ILE A 13 -1.43 -5.89 24.95
CA ILE A 13 -2.31 -4.72 24.96
C ILE A 13 -2.30 -4.20 26.38
N PRO A 14 -1.89 -2.94 26.59
CA PRO A 14 -1.81 -2.42 27.94
C PRO A 14 -3.20 -2.34 28.58
N GLN A 15 -3.28 -2.61 29.89
CA GLN A 15 -4.53 -2.81 30.62
C GLN A 15 -4.97 -1.57 31.40
N GLU A 16 -4.05 -0.83 32.01
CA GLU A 16 -4.33 0.38 32.79
C GLU A 16 -3.12 1.32 32.81
N PRO A 17 -3.30 2.66 32.73
CA PRO A 17 -4.45 3.41 32.25
C PRO A 17 -4.25 3.83 30.78
N ASP A 18 -3.91 2.90 29.89
CA ASP A 18 -3.65 3.25 28.49
C ASP A 18 -4.99 3.42 27.73
N VAL A 19 -5.47 4.66 27.82
CA VAL A 19 -6.54 5.20 26.99
C VAL A 19 -6.03 5.55 25.60
N CYS A 20 -6.89 5.46 24.61
CA CYS A 20 -6.57 6.02 23.31
C CYS A 20 -6.44 7.54 23.44
N ALA A 21 -5.28 8.11 23.12
CA ALA A 21 -5.04 9.56 23.28
C ALA A 21 -5.87 10.48 22.36
N ILE A 22 -6.71 9.92 21.49
CA ILE A 22 -7.58 10.68 20.57
C ILE A 22 -8.98 10.83 21.15
N CYS A 23 -9.61 9.73 21.58
CA CYS A 23 -10.97 9.72 22.14
C CYS A 23 -11.01 9.62 23.67
N CYS A 24 -9.86 9.41 24.32
CA CYS A 24 -9.69 9.24 25.76
C CYS A 24 -10.41 8.03 26.38
N ASP A 25 -10.90 7.10 25.57
CA ASP A 25 -11.53 5.86 26.02
C ASP A 25 -10.52 4.71 26.15
N LEU A 26 -10.84 3.73 26.98
CA LEU A 26 -10.00 2.54 27.17
C LEU A 26 -9.94 1.72 25.89
N LEU A 27 -8.71 1.34 25.50
CA LEU A 27 -8.45 0.49 24.34
C LEU A 27 -9.09 -0.91 24.47
N THR A 28 -9.39 -1.32 25.71
CA THR A 28 -10.00 -2.62 26.03
C THR A 28 -11.52 -2.61 25.99
N SER A 29 -12.19 -1.47 26.23
CA SER A 29 -13.61 -1.40 26.61
C SER A 29 -14.53 -0.52 25.75
N HIS A 30 -14.05 0.09 24.66
CA HIS A 30 -14.83 1.03 23.85
C HIS A 30 -16.23 0.52 23.44
N GLY A 31 -17.27 0.96 24.17
CA GLY A 31 -18.69 0.86 23.79
C GLY A 31 -19.30 -0.54 23.66
N GLY A 32 -18.72 -1.60 24.26
CA GLY A 32 -19.23 -2.97 24.12
C GLY A 32 -19.02 -3.60 22.73
N THR A 33 -18.53 -2.83 21.76
CA THR A 33 -18.09 -3.30 20.44
C THR A 33 -16.56 -3.45 20.43
N LYS A 34 -16.10 -4.67 20.17
CA LYS A 34 -14.68 -5.03 20.00
C LYS A 34 -14.04 -4.16 18.90
N CYS A 35 -13.36 -3.08 19.27
CA CYS A 35 -12.69 -2.19 18.33
C CYS A 35 -11.30 -2.72 17.96
N ASP A 36 -10.93 -2.62 16.69
CA ASP A 36 -9.57 -2.94 16.23
C ASP A 36 -8.58 -1.92 16.82
N ILE A 37 -7.36 -2.39 17.09
CA ILE A 37 -6.31 -1.58 17.69
C ILE A 37 -5.28 -1.19 16.63
N ALA A 38 -4.91 0.07 16.58
CA ALA A 38 -3.77 0.55 15.82
C ALA A 38 -2.54 0.64 16.71
N ARG A 39 -1.38 0.26 16.19
CA ARG A 39 -0.09 0.39 16.86
C ARG A 39 0.93 1.07 15.95
N PHE A 40 1.73 1.96 16.54
CA PHE A 40 2.91 2.52 15.88
C PHE A 40 4.22 1.88 16.35
N LYS A 41 5.29 2.13 15.59
CA LYS A 41 6.66 1.72 15.96
C LYS A 41 7.10 2.29 17.32
N CYS A 42 6.61 3.48 17.69
CA CYS A 42 6.90 4.09 18.99
C CYS A 42 6.14 3.43 20.17
N ASN A 43 5.50 2.27 19.95
CA ASN A 43 4.74 1.52 20.95
C ASN A 43 3.51 2.21 21.52
N HIS A 44 3.03 3.29 20.90
CA HIS A 44 1.73 3.86 21.25
C HIS A 44 0.60 3.14 20.51
N TYR A 45 -0.53 3.00 21.20
CA TYR A 45 -1.73 2.32 20.74
C TYR A 45 -2.90 3.29 20.64
N PHE A 46 -3.77 3.06 19.66
CA PHE A 46 -4.94 3.88 19.40
C PHE A 46 -6.09 3.00 18.94
N CYS A 47 -7.32 3.48 19.07
CA CYS A 47 -8.44 2.87 18.37
C CYS A 47 -8.23 3.05 16.86
N TRP A 48 -8.43 1.99 16.09
CA TRP A 48 -8.24 2.02 14.64
C TRP A 48 -9.09 3.10 13.97
N GLN A 49 -10.35 3.23 14.37
CA GLN A 49 -11.27 4.23 13.80
C GLN A 49 -10.85 5.66 14.14
N CYS A 50 -10.46 5.93 15.38
CA CYS A 50 -9.98 7.24 15.79
C CYS A 50 -8.71 7.63 15.02
N LEU A 51 -7.77 6.70 14.89
CA LEU A 51 -6.56 6.95 14.11
C LEU A 51 -6.86 7.17 12.63
N LYS A 52 -7.80 6.43 12.06
CA LYS A 52 -8.22 6.60 10.67
C LYS A 52 -8.78 8.01 10.44
N GLY A 53 -9.66 8.48 11.34
CA GLY A 53 -10.20 9.84 11.30
C GLY A 53 -9.11 10.92 11.43
N GLU A 54 -8.18 10.74 12.36
CA GLU A 54 -7.03 11.65 12.54
C GLU A 54 -6.15 11.72 11.28
N ALA A 55 -5.80 10.57 10.70
CA ALA A 55 -5.02 10.51 9.48
C ALA A 55 -5.76 11.15 8.29
N GLN A 56 -7.07 10.93 8.19
CA GLN A 56 -7.90 11.55 7.17
C GLN A 56 -7.90 13.07 7.29
N ALA A 57 -8.14 13.62 8.49
CA ALA A 57 -8.07 15.05 8.74
C ALA A 57 -6.69 15.61 8.36
N PHE A 58 -5.62 14.97 8.83
CA PHE A 58 -4.25 15.34 8.51
C PHE A 58 -3.99 15.42 6.99
N PHE A 59 -4.42 14.42 6.22
CA PHE A 59 -4.16 14.41 4.77
C PHE A 59 -5.19 15.22 3.95
N GLN A 60 -6.32 15.62 4.51
CA GLN A 60 -7.30 16.50 3.87
C GLN A 60 -6.92 17.98 4.07
N GLU A 61 -6.56 18.39 5.29
CA GLU A 61 -6.16 19.78 5.60
C GLU A 61 -4.92 20.22 4.80
N ASN A 62 -3.98 19.29 4.58
CA ASN A 62 -2.80 19.54 3.77
C ASN A 62 -3.08 19.81 2.28
N GLY A 63 -4.28 19.48 1.79
CA GLY A 63 -4.70 19.81 0.42
C GLY A 63 -5.22 21.24 0.25
N SER A 64 -5.57 21.92 1.35
CA SER A 64 -6.29 23.20 1.29
C SER A 64 -5.68 24.30 2.17
N HIS A 65 -5.13 24.04 3.36
CA HIS A 65 -4.72 25.10 4.30
C HIS A 65 -3.40 24.76 5.04
N SER A 66 -2.38 25.59 4.83
CA SER A 66 -1.16 25.61 5.67
C SER A 66 -1.43 26.34 6.98
N ARG A 67 -1.94 25.65 8.01
CA ARG A 67 -2.02 26.21 9.38
C ARG A 67 -1.17 25.41 10.37
N GLY A 68 -0.22 26.13 10.98
CA GLY A 68 0.01 26.15 12.42
C GLY A 68 0.41 24.84 13.09
N THR A 69 1.54 24.26 12.67
CA THR A 69 2.49 23.38 13.41
C THR A 69 3.24 22.44 12.46
N MET A 70 2.85 22.39 11.18
CA MET A 70 3.44 21.50 10.19
C MET A 70 4.64 22.12 9.48
N TYR A 71 5.78 21.42 9.54
CA TYR A 71 7.05 21.81 8.95
C TYR A 71 6.95 21.78 7.41
N GLN A 72 6.70 22.94 6.81
CA GLN A 72 6.57 23.18 5.38
C GLN A 72 7.96 23.35 4.73
N GLY A 73 8.77 22.30 4.79
CA GLY A 73 10.16 22.33 4.34
C GLY A 73 10.52 21.12 3.49
N GLY A 74 9.90 20.96 2.32
CA GLY A 74 10.31 20.01 1.26
C GLY A 74 10.44 18.53 1.63
N ARG A 75 10.04 18.14 2.85
CA ARG A 75 10.14 16.77 3.37
C ARG A 75 8.78 16.09 3.26
N MET A 76 8.80 14.81 2.88
CA MET A 76 7.62 13.93 2.88
C MET A 76 6.75 14.19 4.11
N MET A 77 5.48 14.54 3.90
CA MET A 77 4.51 14.71 4.98
C MET A 77 4.24 13.34 5.61
N LEU A 78 4.79 13.14 6.80
CA LEU A 78 4.58 11.94 7.59
C LEU A 78 3.59 12.26 8.71
N LEU A 79 2.54 11.45 8.82
CA LEU A 79 1.65 11.46 9.98
C LEU A 79 2.48 11.41 11.26
N GLN A 80 2.16 12.23 12.25
CA GLN A 80 2.86 12.21 13.53
C GLN A 80 2.08 11.39 14.54
N CYS A 81 2.79 10.71 15.45
CA CYS A 81 2.12 10.04 16.56
C CYS A 81 1.46 11.08 17.49
N PRO A 82 0.15 10.99 17.80
CA PRO A 82 -0.52 11.95 18.68
C PRO A 82 0.14 12.08 20.06
N THR A 83 0.70 10.99 20.59
CA THR A 83 1.34 10.95 21.91
C THR A 83 2.76 11.52 21.93
N CYS A 84 3.67 11.01 21.09
CA CYS A 84 5.09 11.39 21.15
C CYS A 84 5.59 12.25 19.98
N ARG A 85 4.69 12.61 19.04
CA ARG A 85 4.97 13.44 17.86
C ARG A 85 6.02 12.89 16.90
N GLN A 86 6.53 11.68 17.12
CA GLN A 86 7.45 11.03 16.20
C GLN A 86 6.78 10.74 14.85
N PRO A 87 7.51 10.87 13.72
CA PRO A 87 6.98 10.59 12.40
C PRO A 87 6.65 9.09 12.27
N VAL A 88 5.45 8.82 11.78
CA VAL A 88 4.91 7.49 11.55
C VAL A 88 5.19 7.10 10.10
N LYS A 89 5.85 5.96 9.91
CA LYS A 89 6.10 5.36 8.59
C LYS A 89 5.21 4.15 8.33
N LEU A 90 4.78 3.47 9.39
CA LEU A 90 4.00 2.26 9.34
C LEU A 90 3.01 2.24 10.49
N VAL A 91 1.79 1.78 10.19
CA VAL A 91 0.72 1.57 11.15
C VAL A 91 0.37 0.09 11.12
N GLU A 92 0.36 -0.56 12.27
CA GLU A 92 -0.15 -1.92 12.39
C GLU A 92 -1.60 -1.88 12.85
N ARG A 93 -2.49 -2.58 12.14
CA ARG A 93 -3.86 -2.84 12.59
C ARG A 93 -3.89 -4.22 13.20
N ILE A 94 -4.36 -4.34 14.43
CA ILE A 94 -4.44 -5.57 15.20
C ILE A 94 -5.94 -5.79 15.48
N GLN A 95 -6.51 -6.79 14.82
CA GLN A 95 -7.94 -7.03 14.76
C GLN A 95 -8.36 -8.08 15.77
N ARG A 96 -9.30 -7.72 16.64
CA ARG A 96 -9.79 -8.62 17.68
C ARG A 96 -10.71 -9.68 17.06
N PRO A 97 -10.61 -10.96 17.44
CA PRO A 97 -11.53 -12.00 17.01
C PRO A 97 -12.98 -11.65 17.36
N SER A 98 -13.84 -11.71 16.35
CA SER A 98 -15.29 -11.55 16.50
C SER A 98 -16.00 -12.74 15.87
N ALA A 99 -16.98 -13.29 16.58
CA ALA A 99 -17.76 -14.46 16.12
C ALA A 99 -18.56 -14.17 14.84
N SER A 100 -18.82 -12.90 14.54
CA SER A 100 -19.60 -12.44 13.38
C SER A 100 -18.77 -11.88 12.24
N PHE A 101 -17.44 -11.78 12.38
CA PHE A 101 -16.59 -11.09 11.41
C PHE A 101 -15.35 -11.92 11.06
N THR A 102 -15.28 -12.33 9.80
CA THR A 102 -14.05 -12.89 9.23
C THR A 102 -13.18 -11.74 8.71
N PRO A 103 -11.95 -11.55 9.23
CA PRO A 103 -11.04 -10.55 8.71
C PRO A 103 -10.83 -10.74 7.20
N GLN A 104 -11.13 -9.70 6.43
CA GLN A 104 -10.92 -9.71 4.99
C GLN A 104 -9.62 -8.98 4.65
N PRO A 105 -8.84 -9.46 3.66
CA PRO A 105 -7.70 -8.73 3.15
C PRO A 105 -8.12 -7.32 2.70
N ASP A 106 -7.34 -6.33 3.11
CA ASP A 106 -7.53 -4.94 2.70
C ASP A 106 -6.59 -4.63 1.53
N ARG A 107 -7.13 -4.08 0.44
CA ARG A 107 -6.36 -3.70 -0.76
C ARG A 107 -5.17 -2.77 -0.45
N PHE A 108 -5.23 -1.98 0.61
CA PHE A 108 -4.15 -1.09 1.03
C PHE A 108 -3.32 -1.65 2.20
N GLY A 109 -3.79 -2.74 2.80
CA GLY A 109 -3.14 -3.41 3.90
C GLY A 109 -2.06 -4.39 3.44
N GLY A 110 -1.24 -4.77 4.39
CA GLY A 110 -0.40 -5.95 4.30
C GLY A 110 -1.18 -7.25 4.39
N PRO A 111 -0.48 -8.37 4.13
CA PRO A 111 -1.00 -9.69 4.41
C PRO A 111 -1.57 -9.76 5.82
N LEU A 112 -2.66 -10.50 5.95
CA LEU A 112 -3.16 -10.89 7.25
C LEU A 112 -2.21 -11.93 7.83
N ARG A 113 -1.86 -11.74 9.10
CA ARG A 113 -0.97 -12.63 9.84
C ARG A 113 -1.53 -12.90 11.22
N ASP A 114 -1.45 -14.15 11.64
CA ASP A 114 -1.82 -14.54 12.99
C ASP A 114 -0.79 -14.03 13.99
N VAL A 115 -1.29 -13.46 15.07
CA VAL A 115 -0.50 -12.87 16.14
C VAL A 115 -1.05 -13.28 17.50
N THR A 116 -0.17 -13.52 18.46
CA THR A 116 -0.59 -13.75 19.84
C THR A 116 -0.79 -12.41 20.52
N VAL A 117 -1.93 -12.20 21.16
CA VAL A 117 -2.23 -10.98 21.89
C VAL A 117 -2.55 -11.36 23.34
N LYS A 118 -1.83 -10.73 24.27
CA LYS A 118 -2.14 -10.81 25.69
C LYS A 118 -2.96 -9.58 26.09
N ASP A 119 -4.18 -9.80 26.56
CA ASP A 119 -5.09 -8.79 27.10
C ASP A 119 -5.62 -9.17 28.50
N ALA A 120 -6.72 -8.54 28.95
CA ALA A 120 -7.36 -8.80 30.24
C ALA A 120 -7.87 -10.25 30.36
N ASP A 121 -8.36 -10.80 29.25
CA ASP A 121 -9.02 -12.11 29.19
C ASP A 121 -8.00 -13.25 29.04
N GLY A 122 -6.73 -12.92 28.78
CA GLY A 122 -5.61 -13.85 28.70
C GLY A 122 -4.84 -13.73 27.39
N GLU A 123 -4.27 -14.83 26.93
CA GLU A 123 -3.62 -14.90 25.61
C GLU A 123 -4.61 -15.45 24.58
N ALA A 124 -4.75 -14.75 23.46
CA ALA A 124 -5.59 -15.15 22.34
C ALA A 124 -4.87 -14.95 21.01
N THR A 125 -5.32 -15.67 19.98
CA THR A 125 -4.83 -15.48 18.60
C THR A 125 -5.71 -14.46 17.89
N TRP A 126 -5.10 -13.37 17.43
CA TRP A 126 -5.73 -12.28 16.69
C TRP A 126 -5.09 -12.20 15.29
N VAL A 127 -5.66 -11.36 14.43
CA VAL A 127 -5.10 -11.11 13.09
C VAL A 127 -4.51 -9.71 13.05
N ALA A 128 -3.33 -9.55 12.46
CA ALA A 128 -2.75 -8.24 12.23
C ALA A 128 -2.45 -8.00 10.75
N SER A 129 -2.49 -6.74 10.34
CA SER A 129 -2.01 -6.24 9.05
C SER A 129 -1.21 -4.95 9.29
N TYR A 130 -0.57 -4.44 8.25
CA TYR A 130 0.19 -3.20 8.30
C TYR A 130 -0.12 -2.29 7.12
N TYR A 131 -0.01 -0.99 7.35
CA TYR A 131 -0.43 0.05 6.42
C TYR A 131 0.61 1.15 6.38
N ALA A 132 0.85 1.72 5.20
CA ALA A 132 1.48 3.03 5.11
C ALA A 132 0.44 4.08 5.53
N PRO A 133 0.80 5.11 6.32
CA PRO A 133 -0.17 6.06 6.88
C PRO A 133 -1.11 6.70 5.84
N ARG A 134 -0.63 6.92 4.61
CA ARG A 134 -1.42 7.47 3.51
C ARG A 134 -2.61 6.59 3.12
N ALA A 135 -2.57 5.28 3.39
CA ALA A 135 -3.69 4.37 3.17
C ALA A 135 -4.89 4.65 4.08
N LEU A 136 -4.68 5.36 5.19
CA LEU A 136 -5.74 5.63 6.16
C LEU A 136 -6.66 6.78 5.71
N LYS A 137 -6.23 7.58 4.72
CA LYS A 137 -7.06 8.62 4.13
C LYS A 137 -8.20 7.99 3.33
N ASP A 138 -9.45 8.37 3.59
CA ASP A 138 -10.55 8.03 2.68
C ASP A 138 -10.28 8.64 1.29
N GLY A 139 -10.48 7.85 0.23
CA GLY A 139 -10.07 8.26 -1.10
C GLY A 139 -8.55 8.41 -1.23
N CYS A 140 -7.76 7.54 -0.56
CA CYS A 140 -6.32 7.44 -0.82
C CYS A 140 -6.00 7.21 -2.31
N VAL A 141 -7.01 6.73 -3.04
CA VAL A 141 -7.17 6.76 -4.48
C VAL A 141 -7.70 8.12 -4.91
N ASP A 142 -6.82 8.93 -5.47
CA ASP A 142 -7.14 10.29 -5.93
C ASP A 142 -7.63 10.29 -7.38
N VAL A 143 -8.72 9.56 -7.64
CA VAL A 143 -9.39 9.55 -8.93
C VAL A 143 -10.59 10.48 -8.82
N ARG A 144 -10.51 11.64 -9.49
CA ARG A 144 -11.60 12.62 -9.56
C ARG A 144 -12.41 12.36 -10.82
N ASP A 145 -13.74 12.48 -10.75
CA ASP A 145 -14.60 12.29 -11.92
C ASP A 145 -14.32 13.32 -13.03
N SER A 146 -13.82 14.50 -12.67
CA SER A 146 -13.41 15.55 -13.60
C SER A 146 -12.05 15.32 -14.26
N MET A 147 -11.36 14.21 -13.95
CA MET A 147 -10.03 13.92 -14.48
C MET A 147 -10.11 13.62 -15.97
N THR A 148 -9.22 14.24 -16.73
CA THR A 148 -9.07 13.99 -18.17
C THR A 148 -8.26 12.73 -18.44
N GLU A 149 -8.35 12.18 -19.65
CA GLU A 149 -7.54 11.04 -20.08
C GLU A 149 -6.03 11.32 -19.92
N SER A 150 -5.57 12.52 -20.28
CA SER A 150 -4.17 12.93 -20.16
C SER A 150 -3.71 12.94 -18.69
N GLU A 151 -4.53 13.48 -17.79
CA GLU A 151 -4.25 13.49 -16.35
C GLU A 151 -4.23 12.07 -15.76
N ALA A 152 -5.16 11.20 -16.16
CA ALA A 152 -5.18 9.81 -15.71
C ALA A 152 -3.93 9.05 -16.18
N ARG A 153 -3.51 9.22 -17.44
CA ARG A 153 -2.27 8.62 -17.98
C ARG A 153 -1.04 9.14 -17.26
N MET A 154 -0.97 10.45 -17.00
CA MET A 154 0.13 11.05 -16.24
C MET A 154 0.17 10.49 -14.81
N ALA A 155 -0.97 10.38 -14.13
CA ALA A 155 -1.04 9.81 -12.78
C ALA A 155 -0.54 8.35 -12.75
N ILE A 156 -0.97 7.52 -13.70
CA ILE A 156 -0.49 6.13 -13.85
C ILE A 156 1.03 6.13 -14.02
N PHE A 157 1.55 6.91 -14.97
CA PHE A 157 2.98 7.00 -15.24
C PHE A 157 3.79 7.39 -13.99
N MET A 158 3.34 8.41 -13.26
CA MET A 158 4.01 8.91 -12.06
C MET A 158 4.01 7.87 -10.93
N LEU A 159 2.89 7.16 -10.76
CA LEU A 159 2.77 6.08 -9.78
C LEU A 159 3.63 4.87 -10.16
N GLN A 160 3.76 4.55 -11.45
CA GLN A 160 4.68 3.53 -11.96
C GLN A 160 6.11 3.89 -11.60
N ALA A 161 6.55 5.11 -11.95
CA ALA A 161 7.91 5.58 -11.69
C ALA A 161 8.24 5.60 -10.18
N SER A 162 7.35 6.16 -9.37
CA SER A 162 7.50 6.17 -7.91
C SER A 162 7.63 4.76 -7.35
N SER A 163 6.83 3.82 -7.85
CA SER A 163 6.85 2.44 -7.38
C SER A 163 8.13 1.71 -7.81
N GLN A 164 8.65 1.97 -9.01
CA GLN A 164 9.92 1.43 -9.50
C GLN A 164 11.08 1.86 -8.62
N VAL A 165 11.22 3.17 -8.37
CA VAL A 165 12.24 3.72 -7.46
C VAL A 165 12.10 3.12 -6.05
N THR A 166 10.86 3.06 -5.55
CA THR A 166 10.59 2.49 -4.22
C THR A 166 11.00 1.02 -4.14
N ARG A 167 10.76 0.22 -5.18
CA ARG A 167 11.16 -1.20 -5.24
C ARG A 167 12.65 -1.41 -5.35
N LYS A 168 13.35 -0.57 -6.10
CA LYS A 168 14.82 -0.62 -6.16
C LYS A 168 15.47 -0.35 -4.79
N SER A 169 14.78 0.36 -3.90
CA SER A 169 15.22 0.54 -2.51
C SER A 169 14.92 -0.66 -1.60
N LEU A 170 14.14 -1.65 -2.05
CA LEU A 170 13.73 -2.80 -1.23
C LEU A 170 14.90 -3.73 -0.86
N PRO A 171 15.85 -4.07 -1.76
CA PRO A 171 17.06 -4.81 -1.40
C PRO A 171 17.92 -4.08 -0.36
N GLU A 172 17.97 -2.74 -0.42
CA GLU A 172 18.71 -1.89 0.53
C GLU A 172 17.95 -1.65 1.84
N ALA A 173 16.69 -2.07 1.93
CA ALA A 173 15.87 -1.98 3.12
C ALA A 173 16.18 -3.13 4.11
N TRP A 174 17.47 -3.32 4.42
CA TRP A 174 18.04 -4.39 5.26
C TRP A 174 17.30 -4.61 6.59
N SER A 175 16.67 -3.58 7.15
CA SER A 175 15.74 -3.75 8.27
C SER A 175 14.34 -4.13 7.77
N ARG A 176 13.82 -5.28 8.21
CA ARG A 176 12.46 -5.77 7.85
C ARG A 176 11.37 -4.69 7.95
N LEU A 177 11.40 -3.80 8.94
CA LEU A 177 10.41 -2.72 9.08
C LEU A 177 10.45 -1.71 7.93
N ARG A 178 11.66 -1.39 7.43
CA ARG A 178 11.82 -0.56 6.24
C ARG A 178 11.26 -1.28 5.02
N ALA A 179 11.51 -2.60 4.90
CA ALA A 179 10.93 -3.41 3.84
C ALA A 179 9.39 -3.42 3.89
N GLU A 180 8.76 -3.57 5.05
CA GLU A 180 7.29 -3.53 5.16
C GLU A 180 6.72 -2.15 4.80
N TRP A 181 7.39 -1.06 5.19
CA TRP A 181 7.00 0.29 4.77
C TRP A 181 7.12 0.49 3.25
N THR A 182 8.23 0.05 2.66
CA THR A 182 8.44 0.06 1.21
C THR A 182 7.34 -0.75 0.50
N ARG A 183 7.03 -1.97 0.97
CA ARG A 183 5.94 -2.79 0.43
C ARG A 183 4.58 -2.12 0.57
N ALA A 184 4.25 -1.56 1.73
CA ALA A 184 2.99 -0.86 1.94
C ALA A 184 2.84 0.36 1.00
N THR A 185 3.92 1.10 0.77
CA THR A 185 3.95 2.24 -0.16
C THR A 185 3.69 1.78 -1.60
N VAL A 186 4.35 0.71 -2.02
CA VAL A 186 4.12 0.08 -3.33
C VAL A 186 2.68 -0.38 -3.49
N ARG A 187 2.05 -0.97 -2.46
CA ARG A 187 0.64 -1.38 -2.52
C ARG A 187 -0.30 -0.20 -2.74
N ILE A 188 -0.10 0.90 -2.02
CA ILE A 188 -0.89 2.13 -2.23
C ILE A 188 -0.75 2.61 -3.67
N ASN A 189 0.48 2.68 -4.18
CA ASN A 189 0.70 3.13 -5.55
C ASN A 189 0.03 2.20 -6.57
N ASN A 190 0.14 0.88 -6.41
CA ASN A 190 -0.54 -0.10 -7.26
C ASN A 190 -2.06 0.09 -7.22
N ALA A 191 -2.63 0.21 -6.03
CA ALA A 191 -4.07 0.41 -5.86
C ALA A 191 -4.55 1.74 -6.48
N ASN A 192 -3.70 2.78 -6.51
CA ASN A 192 -3.99 4.03 -7.19
C ASN A 192 -3.88 3.89 -8.71
N MET A 193 -2.85 3.20 -9.21
CA MET A 193 -2.70 2.92 -10.65
C MET A 193 -3.90 2.16 -11.19
N ASP A 194 -4.33 1.11 -10.49
CA ASP A 194 -5.49 0.30 -10.87
C ASP A 194 -6.75 1.16 -11.01
N ALA A 195 -6.97 2.07 -10.06
CA ALA A 195 -8.13 2.95 -10.10
C ALA A 195 -8.05 4.02 -11.20
N HIS A 196 -6.87 4.60 -11.45
CA HIS A 196 -6.68 5.50 -12.60
C HIS A 196 -6.84 4.77 -13.93
N GLN A 197 -6.39 3.51 -14.00
CA GLN A 197 -6.56 2.67 -15.18
C GLN A 197 -8.04 2.35 -15.42
N GLU A 198 -8.79 2.03 -14.36
CA GLU A 198 -10.23 1.81 -14.42
C GLU A 198 -10.96 3.08 -14.88
N HIS A 199 -10.58 4.25 -14.37
CA HIS A 199 -11.13 5.52 -14.82
C HIS A 199 -10.79 5.83 -16.28
N LEU A 200 -9.54 5.60 -16.71
CA LEU A 200 -9.13 5.75 -18.10
C LEU A 200 -9.92 4.83 -19.03
N ASN A 201 -10.16 3.58 -18.60
CA ASN A 201 -10.99 2.62 -19.33
C ASN A 201 -12.43 3.14 -19.50
N ARG A 202 -13.01 3.76 -18.45
CA ARG A 202 -14.32 4.43 -18.53
C ARG A 202 -14.31 5.59 -19.53
N LEU A 203 -13.31 6.47 -19.46
CA LEU A 203 -13.21 7.63 -20.37
C LEU A 203 -13.07 7.22 -21.84
N THR A 204 -12.30 6.18 -22.11
CA THR A 204 -11.97 5.73 -23.47
C THR A 204 -13.00 4.76 -24.05
N GLY A 205 -14.06 4.42 -23.31
CA GLY A 205 -15.04 3.42 -23.73
C GLY A 205 -14.48 2.00 -23.84
N ARG A 206 -13.25 1.75 -23.36
CA ARG A 206 -12.71 0.40 -23.17
C ARG A 206 -13.32 -0.21 -21.92
N GLY A 207 -14.63 -0.47 -21.97
CA GLY A 207 -15.28 -1.32 -20.97
C GLY A 207 -14.63 -2.70 -20.96
N ASN A 208 -14.70 -3.39 -19.81
CA ASN A 208 -14.17 -4.72 -19.42
C ASN A 208 -14.31 -5.87 -20.46
N GLY A 209 -13.86 -5.67 -21.70
CA GLY A 209 -13.87 -6.60 -22.80
C GLY A 209 -12.46 -7.13 -22.99
N SER A 210 -12.23 -8.34 -22.48
CA SER A 210 -10.93 -9.03 -22.40
C SER A 210 -9.86 -8.23 -21.64
N GLY A 211 -9.36 -8.78 -20.53
CA GLY A 211 -8.15 -8.24 -19.91
C GLY A 211 -7.05 -8.05 -20.97
N PRO A 212 -6.12 -7.09 -20.79
CA PRO A 212 -5.08 -6.83 -21.78
C PRO A 212 -4.42 -8.14 -22.22
N SER A 213 -4.37 -8.37 -23.54
CA SER A 213 -3.62 -9.49 -24.10
C SER A 213 -2.13 -9.13 -24.04
N PHE A 214 -1.35 -9.93 -23.34
CA PHE A 214 0.10 -9.77 -23.32
C PHE A 214 0.74 -10.70 -24.34
N THR A 215 1.79 -10.23 -24.99
CA THR A 215 2.65 -11.00 -25.89
C THR A 215 3.98 -11.27 -25.21
N VAL A 216 4.66 -12.31 -25.69
CA VAL A 216 6.04 -12.60 -25.27
C VAL A 216 6.92 -11.38 -25.52
N GLY A 217 7.73 -11.02 -24.53
CA GLY A 217 8.58 -9.82 -24.53
C GLY A 217 7.94 -8.58 -23.93
N ASN A 218 6.63 -8.59 -23.60
CA ASN A 218 6.06 -7.47 -22.85
C ASN A 218 6.69 -7.37 -21.46
N PHE A 219 7.13 -6.15 -21.12
CA PHE A 219 7.50 -5.79 -19.76
C PHE A 219 6.24 -5.59 -18.94
N VAL A 220 6.17 -6.27 -17.81
CA VAL A 220 4.97 -6.31 -16.97
C VAL A 220 5.31 -6.15 -15.50
N TRP A 221 4.32 -5.67 -14.77
CA TRP A 221 4.26 -5.68 -13.33
C TRP A 221 3.31 -6.77 -12.87
N VAL A 222 3.77 -7.61 -11.95
CA VAL A 222 2.96 -8.66 -11.34
C VAL A 222 2.25 -8.10 -10.09
N ALA A 223 0.96 -8.33 -9.96
CA ALA A 223 0.12 -7.89 -8.85
C ALA A 223 -0.93 -8.95 -8.49
N GLY A 224 -1.41 -8.94 -7.24
CA GLY A 224 -2.53 -9.73 -6.76
C GLY A 224 -2.29 -11.21 -6.51
N LEU A 225 -1.05 -11.70 -6.41
CA LEU A 225 -0.81 -13.14 -6.19
C LEU A 225 -1.14 -13.56 -4.74
N PRO A 226 -2.20 -14.38 -4.52
CA PRO A 226 -2.71 -14.67 -3.18
C PRO A 226 -1.75 -15.51 -2.34
N ASP A 227 -1.04 -16.45 -2.96
CA ASP A 227 -0.29 -17.49 -2.24
C ASP A 227 1.18 -17.14 -1.98
N HIS A 228 1.71 -16.08 -2.61
CA HIS A 228 3.13 -15.74 -2.53
C HIS A 228 3.42 -14.27 -2.24
N GLU A 229 2.42 -13.41 -2.04
CA GLU A 229 2.62 -11.98 -1.74
C GLU A 229 3.54 -11.25 -2.74
N LEU A 230 3.67 -11.80 -3.95
CA LEU A 230 4.51 -11.24 -5.02
C LEU A 230 3.72 -10.12 -5.69
N ASN A 231 3.53 -9.04 -4.95
CA ASN A 231 2.95 -7.82 -5.44
C ASN A 231 4.07 -6.86 -5.77
N GLY A 232 4.08 -6.51 -7.03
CA GLY A 232 4.95 -5.50 -7.50
C GLY A 232 6.35 -5.97 -7.82
N LEU A 233 6.45 -7.01 -8.62
CA LEU A 233 7.71 -7.39 -9.22
C LEU A 233 7.64 -7.08 -10.70
N GLU A 234 8.70 -6.45 -11.19
CA GLU A 234 8.91 -6.29 -12.62
C GLU A 234 9.27 -7.65 -13.19
N GLY A 235 8.85 -7.86 -14.42
CA GLY A 235 9.25 -9.02 -15.16
C GLY A 235 8.95 -8.86 -16.63
N THR A 236 9.31 -9.90 -17.36
CA THR A 236 9.05 -9.99 -18.79
C THR A 236 8.19 -11.22 -19.05
N VAL A 237 7.12 -11.07 -19.83
CA VAL A 237 6.33 -12.21 -20.29
C VAL A 237 7.21 -13.07 -21.17
N VAL A 238 7.48 -14.29 -20.75
CA VAL A 238 8.33 -15.26 -21.48
C VAL A 238 7.51 -16.30 -22.23
N ALA A 239 6.26 -16.54 -21.81
CA ALA A 239 5.34 -17.41 -22.54
C ALA A 239 3.89 -16.97 -22.33
N VAL A 240 3.07 -17.20 -23.34
CA VAL A 240 1.60 -17.15 -23.25
C VAL A 240 1.11 -18.59 -23.13
N LEU A 241 0.34 -18.89 -22.10
CA LEU A 241 -0.11 -20.23 -21.76
C LEU A 241 -1.60 -20.39 -22.14
N PRO A 242 -1.92 -21.09 -23.25
CA PRO A 242 -3.31 -21.28 -23.66
C PRO A 242 -4.12 -22.03 -22.60
N PRO A 243 -5.45 -21.80 -22.52
CA PRO A 243 -6.31 -22.48 -21.57
C PRO A 243 -6.35 -24.01 -21.81
N ASN A 244 -6.60 -24.77 -20.75
CA ASN A 244 -6.75 -26.23 -20.76
C ASN A 244 -5.55 -26.98 -21.37
N THR A 245 -4.34 -26.49 -21.12
CA THR A 245 -3.07 -27.13 -21.51
C THR A 245 -2.39 -27.77 -20.31
N ARG A 246 -1.32 -28.54 -20.56
CA ARG A 246 -0.50 -29.15 -19.49
C ARG A 246 0.02 -28.10 -18.50
N ASP A 247 0.41 -26.94 -19.02
CA ASP A 247 1.06 -25.86 -18.26
C ASP A 247 0.07 -24.78 -17.80
N ASN A 248 -1.20 -24.86 -18.21
CA ASN A 248 -2.29 -24.03 -17.71
C ASN A 248 -3.61 -24.83 -17.69
N ARG A 249 -3.96 -25.33 -16.51
CA ARG A 249 -5.16 -26.13 -16.27
C ARG A 249 -6.45 -25.30 -16.10
N THR A 250 -6.36 -23.99 -16.26
CA THR A 250 -7.52 -23.10 -16.15
C THR A 250 -8.17 -22.88 -17.51
N ASP A 251 -9.41 -22.42 -17.50
CA ASP A 251 -10.21 -22.08 -18.66
C ASP A 251 -9.86 -20.70 -19.26
N VAL A 252 -8.93 -19.97 -18.64
CA VAL A 252 -8.46 -18.64 -19.08
C VAL A 252 -7.01 -18.68 -19.52
N THR A 253 -6.58 -17.75 -20.37
CA THR A 253 -5.18 -17.61 -20.78
C THR A 253 -4.29 -17.20 -19.59
N GLY A 254 -3.26 -18.01 -19.33
CA GLY A 254 -2.20 -17.70 -18.39
C GLY A 254 -0.99 -17.09 -19.08
N TYR A 255 -0.08 -16.54 -18.29
CA TYR A 255 1.15 -15.91 -18.74
C TYR A 255 2.29 -16.36 -17.85
N GLN A 256 3.38 -16.82 -18.44
CA GLN A 256 4.61 -17.07 -17.70
C GLN A 256 5.46 -15.79 -17.72
N VAL A 257 5.89 -15.35 -16.55
CA VAL A 257 6.62 -14.10 -16.36
C VAL A 257 7.94 -14.42 -15.68
N ALA A 258 9.06 -14.06 -16.31
CA ALA A 258 10.36 -14.05 -15.67
C ALA A 258 10.46 -12.78 -14.83
N LEU A 259 10.62 -12.93 -13.51
CA LEU A 259 10.78 -11.80 -12.61
C LEU A 259 12.23 -11.30 -12.60
N ASP A 260 12.41 -9.99 -12.51
CA ASP A 260 13.74 -9.38 -12.48
C ASP A 260 14.57 -9.78 -11.24
N ILE A 261 13.91 -10.21 -10.17
CA ILE A 261 14.55 -10.58 -8.89
C ILE A 261 14.44 -12.07 -8.54
N GLY A 262 14.08 -12.95 -9.48
CA GLY A 262 13.91 -14.36 -9.12
C GLY A 262 13.33 -15.27 -10.19
N PRO A 263 12.57 -16.31 -9.79
CA PRO A 263 12.11 -17.35 -10.69
C PRO A 263 11.03 -16.84 -11.65
N THR A 264 10.76 -17.65 -12.68
CA THR A 264 9.56 -17.49 -13.48
C THR A 264 8.32 -17.84 -12.67
N LEU A 265 7.24 -17.10 -12.86
CA LEU A 265 5.93 -17.40 -12.28
C LEU A 265 4.85 -17.49 -13.34
N ALA A 266 3.83 -18.29 -13.07
CA ALA A 266 2.61 -18.29 -13.86
C ALA A 266 1.61 -17.32 -13.23
N ALA A 267 1.11 -16.38 -14.02
CA ALA A 267 0.13 -15.38 -13.61
C ALA A 267 -1.01 -15.31 -14.63
N ARG A 268 -2.20 -14.93 -14.17
CA ARG A 268 -3.31 -14.60 -15.06
C ARG A 268 -3.20 -13.16 -15.55
N GLY A 269 -3.86 -12.83 -16.66
CA GLY A 269 -3.78 -11.50 -17.26
C GLY A 269 -4.22 -10.39 -16.32
N GLU A 270 -5.22 -10.64 -15.47
CA GLU A 270 -5.67 -9.70 -14.45
C GLU A 270 -4.61 -9.37 -13.38
N ASN A 271 -3.61 -10.24 -13.21
CA ASN A 271 -2.49 -10.07 -12.29
C ASN A 271 -1.28 -9.38 -12.94
N LEU A 272 -1.38 -9.00 -14.22
CA LEU A 272 -0.31 -8.34 -14.95
C LEU A 272 -0.71 -6.91 -15.31
N ARG A 273 0.28 -6.01 -15.34
CA ARG A 273 0.14 -4.63 -15.80
C ARG A 273 1.27 -4.30 -16.75
N LEU A 274 0.97 -3.81 -17.94
CA LEU A 274 2.00 -3.37 -18.90
C LEU A 274 2.80 -2.20 -18.33
N ILE A 275 4.12 -2.24 -18.56
CA ILE A 275 4.99 -1.10 -18.34
C ILE A 275 5.74 -0.74 -19.62
N ASN A 276 5.92 0.57 -19.84
CA ASN A 276 6.89 1.04 -20.82
C ASN A 276 8.28 0.90 -20.20
N LYS A 277 9.23 0.31 -20.93
CA LYS A 277 10.60 0.17 -20.47
C LYS A 277 11.24 1.56 -20.41
N MET A 278 11.27 2.16 -19.24
CA MET A 278 12.05 3.38 -18.98
C MET A 278 13.45 3.00 -18.52
N THR A 279 14.43 3.76 -18.95
CA THR A 279 15.79 3.67 -18.41
C THR A 279 15.80 4.15 -16.96
N ASP A 280 16.74 3.63 -16.18
CA ASP A 280 16.96 4.03 -14.78
C ASP A 280 17.16 5.55 -14.62
N GLU A 281 17.73 6.18 -15.64
CA GLU A 281 18.03 7.60 -15.71
C GLU A 281 16.79 8.46 -16.01
N GLU A 282 15.91 7.99 -16.90
CA GLU A 282 14.58 8.59 -17.11
C GLU A 282 13.76 8.51 -15.82
N LEU A 283 13.77 7.34 -15.18
CA LEU A 283 13.06 7.11 -13.92
C LEU A 283 13.50 8.02 -12.79
N LEU A 284 14.81 8.19 -12.61
CA LEU A 284 15.38 9.03 -11.56
C LEU A 284 15.14 10.52 -11.84
N SER A 285 15.32 10.95 -13.09
CA SER A 285 15.08 12.34 -13.52
C SER A 285 13.61 12.75 -13.33
N PHE A 286 12.68 11.86 -13.65
CA PHE A 286 11.26 12.10 -13.42
C PHE A 286 10.87 12.02 -11.94
N ALA A 287 11.38 11.06 -11.18
CA ALA A 287 11.08 10.96 -9.74
C ALA A 287 11.57 12.19 -8.96
N ILE A 288 12.71 12.78 -9.34
CA ILE A 288 13.23 14.04 -8.77
C ILE A 288 12.33 15.22 -9.15
N ALA A 289 11.91 15.32 -10.42
CA ALA A 289 10.96 16.35 -10.87
C ALA A 289 9.58 16.24 -10.21
N SER A 290 9.22 15.04 -9.73
CA SER A 290 7.94 14.73 -9.08
C SER A 290 7.93 14.98 -7.57
N LEU A 291 9.10 14.95 -6.93
CA LEU A 291 9.27 15.23 -5.50
C LEU A 291 9.37 16.74 -5.21
N GLY A 292 9.69 17.55 -6.22
CA GLY A 292 9.34 18.96 -6.23
C GLY A 292 7.87 19.11 -6.64
N GLY A 293 7.05 19.79 -5.83
CA GLY A 293 5.69 20.17 -6.24
C GLY A 293 5.69 20.98 -7.55
N PRO A 294 4.51 21.29 -8.12
CA PRO A 294 4.38 21.79 -9.48
C PRO A 294 5.10 23.12 -9.66
N GLY A 295 6.31 23.03 -10.20
CA GLY A 295 7.12 24.11 -10.68
C GLY A 295 7.86 23.58 -11.89
N LEU A 296 7.16 23.50 -13.02
CA LEU A 296 7.81 23.34 -14.32
C LEU A 296 8.91 24.41 -14.43
N PRO A 297 10.19 24.06 -14.65
CA PRO A 297 11.09 25.03 -15.22
C PRO A 297 10.62 25.23 -16.67
N MET A 298 10.17 26.45 -17.00
CA MET A 298 10.07 26.86 -18.39
C MET A 298 11.42 26.62 -19.06
N ALA A 299 11.41 25.90 -20.17
CA ALA A 299 12.58 25.74 -21.02
C ALA A 299 13.14 27.12 -21.41
N PRO A 300 14.47 27.33 -21.40
CA PRO A 300 15.05 28.55 -21.93
C PRO A 300 14.85 28.57 -23.44
N ARG A 301 14.47 29.75 -23.96
CA ARG A 301 14.55 30.07 -25.38
C ARG A 301 16.00 30.19 -25.82
#